data_AF-A0A936WDQ1-F1
#
_entry.id   AF-A0A936WDQ1-F1
#
_cell.length_a   1.000
_cell.length_b   1.000
_cell.length_c   1.000
_cell.angle_alpha   90.00
_cell.angle_beta   90.00
_cell.angle_gamma   90.00
#
_symmetry.space_group_name_H-M   'P 1'
#
loop_
_entity.id
_entity.type
_entity.pdbx_description
1 polymer ?
#
loop_
_entity_poly.entity_id
_entity_poly.type
_entity_poly.pdbx_seq_one_letter_code
_entity_poly.pdbx_strand_id
1 'polypeptide(L)'
;MDEAIREAENDSDEIEWSGSGLFSEADVFAVNEPANISRVDLYADFCAECEMDAFEPLRNWVTRVETMTLHYSYGRFSGWSFGSGGDIVARLYDKTLEVEKKSYKFYLHELWKAAGWDGESQVWCMECEAKRNALVSPQLPKLAHLLPNQAALWRYLTENWLRLTVPTDSDSNRARWNNHPLWDFIAAAFNTEGDQAKLQRFNHARLPEDERLFVHGLGGITSFMASRGIEDLGEGIGEYLHQAKAYHVTRAGFKHDGMERYVGRKVKAKNRRYNTVNNVQQLPSELSKIEAAAVAY
;
A
#
# COMPACT_ATOMS: atom_id res chain seq x y z
N MET A 1 42.92 66.28 35.35
CA MET A 1 43.08 64.90 34.90
C MET A 1 41.83 64.54 34.11
N ASP A 2 41.47 65.40 33.15
CA ASP A 2 42.04 65.55 31.80
C ASP A 2 41.35 64.53 30.89
N GLU A 3 40.26 64.95 30.24
CA GLU A 3 40.24 65.51 28.86
C GLU A 3 40.73 64.48 27.83
N ALA A 4 39.82 63.85 27.07
CA ALA A 4 39.18 64.37 25.85
C ALA A 4 40.11 64.18 24.63
N ILE A 5 39.67 63.56 23.53
CA ILE A 5 39.11 64.17 22.29
C ILE A 5 39.30 63.04 21.22
N ARG A 6 38.39 62.69 20.30
CA ARG A 6 37.86 63.49 19.19
C ARG A 6 36.72 62.77 18.43
N GLU A 7 35.76 63.57 18.00
CA GLU A 7 34.64 63.32 17.09
C GLU A 7 35.06 63.02 15.64
N ALA A 8 34.14 62.42 14.88
CA ALA A 8 33.79 62.88 13.53
C ALA A 8 32.31 62.55 13.24
N GLU A 9 31.51 63.60 13.08
CA GLU A 9 30.14 63.64 12.56
C GLU A 9 30.09 63.62 11.01
N ASN A 10 28.85 63.53 10.50
CA ASN A 10 28.31 63.66 9.14
C ASN A 10 28.31 62.36 8.30
N ASP A 11 27.23 61.98 7.61
CA ASP A 11 26.17 62.82 7.05
C ASP A 11 24.85 62.04 6.89
N SER A 12 23.78 62.82 6.96
CA SER A 12 22.40 62.61 6.51
C SER A 12 22.08 61.41 5.60
N ASP A 13 21.03 60.66 5.98
CA ASP A 13 19.86 60.52 5.11
C ASP A 13 18.60 60.23 5.96
N GLU A 14 17.77 61.26 6.00
CA GLU A 14 16.46 61.33 6.56
C GLU A 14 15.49 60.65 5.59
N ILE A 15 14.91 59.51 5.98
CA ILE A 15 13.66 59.02 5.38
C ILE A 15 12.66 58.85 6.52
N GLU A 16 11.84 59.89 6.69
CA GLU A 16 10.59 59.80 7.44
C GLU A 16 9.71 58.70 6.84
N TRP A 17 9.40 57.68 7.63
CA TRP A 17 8.25 56.81 7.37
C TRP A 17 7.25 56.98 8.51
N SER A 18 6.37 57.96 8.35
CA SER A 18 5.13 58.09 9.10
C SER A 18 4.14 57.02 8.59
N GLY A 19 4.22 55.83 9.18
CA GLY A 19 3.36 54.72 8.83
C GLY A 19 2.98 53.93 10.06
N SER A 20 1.89 54.34 10.70
CA SER A 20 1.16 53.55 11.68
C SER A 20 0.76 52.20 11.08
N GLY A 21 1.48 51.14 11.46
CA GLY A 21 1.18 49.77 11.08
C GLY A 21 1.65 48.83 12.18
N LEU A 22 0.74 48.50 13.09
CA LEU A 22 0.85 47.35 13.98
C LEU A 22 1.02 46.09 13.12
N PHE A 23 2.26 45.68 12.86
CA PHE A 23 2.55 44.32 12.45
C PHE A 23 2.76 43.52 13.73
N SER A 24 1.69 42.90 14.21
CA SER A 24 1.79 41.85 15.22
C SER A 24 2.61 40.70 14.65
N GLU A 25 3.60 40.25 15.42
CA GLU A 25 4.44 39.06 15.22
C GLU A 25 3.63 37.73 15.24
N ALA A 26 2.48 37.67 14.58
CA ALA A 26 1.54 36.54 14.62
C ALA A 26 1.35 35.83 13.27
N ASP A 27 1.86 36.36 12.16
CA ASP A 27 1.55 35.85 10.80
C ASP A 27 2.66 35.07 10.10
N VAL A 28 3.62 34.53 10.86
CA VAL A 28 4.57 33.55 10.34
C VAL A 28 4.32 32.23 11.09
N PHE A 29 3.85 31.20 10.38
CA PHE A 29 3.59 29.81 10.82
C PHE A 29 2.16 29.40 11.24
N ALA A 30 1.10 30.05 10.74
CA ALA A 30 -0.22 29.42 10.77
C ALA A 30 -0.32 28.27 9.73
N VAL A 31 0.05 27.05 10.12
CA VAL A 31 -0.25 25.84 9.34
C VAL A 31 -1.75 25.56 9.42
N ASN A 32 -2.52 26.07 8.45
CA ASN A 32 -3.98 25.99 8.41
C ASN A 32 -4.54 24.80 7.61
N GLU A 33 -3.78 23.71 7.43
CA GLU A 33 -4.30 22.48 6.84
C GLU A 33 -4.06 21.25 7.75
N PRO A 34 -5.01 20.29 7.83
CA PRO A 34 -4.81 19.09 8.63
C PRO A 34 -3.60 18.32 8.11
N ALA A 35 -2.68 17.95 9.01
CA ALA A 35 -1.45 17.24 8.68
C ALA A 35 -1.70 16.02 7.78
N ASN A 36 -0.96 15.97 6.67
CA ASN A 36 -0.95 14.80 5.78
C ASN A 36 -0.18 13.64 6.43
N ILE A 37 -0.69 12.42 6.26
CA ILE A 37 -0.06 11.20 6.78
C ILE A 37 0.73 10.55 5.66
N SER A 38 2.06 10.49 5.83
CA SER A 38 2.95 9.72 4.95
C SER A 38 2.97 8.22 5.30
N ARG A 39 2.78 7.91 6.59
CA ARG A 39 2.76 6.57 7.17
C ARG A 39 2.03 6.57 8.51
N VAL A 40 1.29 5.50 8.79
CA VAL A 40 0.78 5.16 10.12
C VAL A 40 1.18 3.73 10.45
N ASP A 41 1.56 3.49 11.70
CA ASP A 41 1.74 2.14 12.24
C ASP A 41 0.70 1.94 13.34
N LEU A 42 -0.25 1.03 13.11
CA LEU A 42 -1.16 0.56 14.15
C LEU A 42 -0.55 -0.70 14.76
N TYR A 43 -0.60 -0.83 16.08
CA TYR A 43 -0.05 -2.00 16.75
C TYR A 43 -0.89 -2.45 17.94
N ALA A 44 -0.77 -3.74 18.25
CA ALA A 44 -1.32 -4.37 19.44
C ALA A 44 -0.23 -5.23 20.10
N ASP A 45 0.07 -4.93 21.35
CA ASP A 45 0.95 -5.74 22.21
C ASP A 45 0.09 -6.76 22.98
N PHE A 46 0.53 -8.00 23.04
CA PHE A 46 -0.22 -9.09 23.69
C PHE A 46 0.66 -10.23 24.16
N CYS A 47 0.15 -11.01 25.11
CA CYS A 47 0.72 -12.31 25.47
C CYS A 47 -0.09 -13.42 24.79
N ALA A 48 0.57 -14.52 24.46
CA ALA A 48 -0.08 -15.69 23.88
C ALA A 48 0.64 -16.97 24.31
N GLU A 49 -0.12 -18.02 24.58
CA GLU A 49 0.42 -19.32 25.00
C GLU A 49 0.85 -20.21 23.82
N CYS A 50 0.44 -19.87 22.59
CA CYS A 50 0.80 -20.64 21.41
C CYS A 50 2.20 -20.29 20.88
N GLU A 51 2.90 -21.30 20.37
CA GLU A 51 4.19 -21.14 19.69
C GLU A 51 4.03 -20.39 18.36
N MET A 52 4.66 -19.23 18.23
CA MET A 52 4.46 -18.34 17.08
C MET A 52 5.12 -18.84 15.78
N ASP A 53 6.03 -19.80 15.86
CA ASP A 53 6.65 -20.47 14.70
C ASP A 53 5.97 -21.79 14.31
N ALA A 54 4.93 -22.22 15.05
CA ALA A 54 4.15 -23.41 14.70
C ALA A 54 3.25 -23.22 13.46
N PHE A 55 3.07 -21.99 12.98
CA PHE A 55 2.21 -21.70 11.84
C PHE A 55 2.91 -21.97 10.50
N GLU A 56 2.35 -22.84 9.68
CA GLU A 56 2.87 -23.14 8.35
C GLU A 56 2.67 -21.94 7.40
N PRO A 57 3.75 -21.39 6.82
CA PRO A 57 3.73 -20.22 5.94
C PRO A 57 2.62 -20.22 4.89
N LEU A 58 2.57 -21.24 4.04
CA LEU A 58 1.67 -21.27 2.88
C LEU A 58 0.29 -21.84 3.19
N ARG A 59 0.10 -22.37 4.40
CA ARG A 59 -1.14 -23.05 4.82
C ARG A 59 -1.95 -22.17 5.75
N ASN A 60 -1.39 -21.75 6.88
CA ASN A 60 -2.10 -21.00 7.92
C ASN A 60 -2.34 -19.53 7.52
N TRP A 61 -1.43 -18.89 6.79
CA TRP A 61 -1.52 -17.47 6.46
C TRP A 61 -2.24 -17.21 5.15
N VAL A 62 -3.38 -16.50 5.22
CA VAL A 62 -4.11 -15.97 4.06
C VAL A 62 -3.75 -14.49 3.94
N THR A 63 -3.05 -14.12 2.86
CA THR A 63 -2.52 -12.76 2.70
C THR A 63 -2.57 -12.28 1.25
N ARG A 64 -2.56 -10.95 1.07
CA ARG A 64 -2.46 -10.30 -0.24
C ARG A 64 -1.02 -10.05 -0.71
N VAL A 65 -0.02 -10.39 0.10
CA VAL A 65 1.39 -10.19 -0.24
C VAL A 65 1.99 -11.39 -0.95
N GLU A 66 3.00 -11.15 -1.78
CA GLU A 66 3.78 -12.20 -2.41
C GLU A 66 4.98 -12.65 -1.55
N THR A 67 5.38 -11.82 -0.58
CA THR A 67 6.57 -12.04 0.26
C THR A 67 6.21 -12.12 1.73
N MET A 68 6.69 -13.20 2.35
CA MET A 68 6.65 -13.42 3.80
C MET A 68 8.02 -13.91 4.24
N THR A 69 8.46 -13.45 5.41
CA THR A 69 9.79 -13.75 5.94
C THR A 69 9.67 -14.13 7.41
N LEU A 70 10.32 -15.22 7.78
CA LEU A 70 10.52 -15.62 9.16
C LEU A 70 11.85 -15.05 9.64
N HIS A 71 11.88 -14.58 10.87
CA HIS A 71 13.05 -14.01 11.50
C HIS A 71 13.49 -14.88 12.67
N TYR A 72 14.80 -15.09 12.73
CA TYR A 72 15.46 -15.73 13.85
C TYR A 72 16.52 -14.78 14.36
N SER A 73 16.59 -14.60 15.66
CA SER A 73 17.57 -13.73 16.31
C SER A 73 17.98 -14.37 17.62
N TYR A 74 19.27 -14.29 17.95
CA TYR A 74 19.82 -14.89 19.17
C TYR A 74 19.48 -16.40 19.30
N GLY A 75 19.48 -17.12 18.18
CA GLY A 75 19.24 -18.57 18.16
C GLY A 75 17.79 -19.00 18.40
N ARG A 76 16.82 -18.07 18.42
CA ARG A 76 15.39 -18.38 18.56
C ARG A 76 14.55 -17.65 17.51
N PHE A 77 13.34 -18.16 17.29
CA PHE A 77 12.36 -17.46 16.45
C PHE A 77 12.05 -16.08 17.07
N SER A 78 12.06 -15.03 16.25
CA SER A 78 11.84 -13.65 16.70
C SER A 78 10.69 -12.93 15.98
N GLY A 79 10.13 -13.51 14.92
CA GLY A 79 8.90 -13.00 14.33
C GLY A 79 8.72 -13.25 12.83
N TRP A 80 7.64 -12.70 12.32
CA TRP A 80 7.21 -12.69 10.93
C TRP A 80 7.27 -11.28 10.35
N SER A 81 7.50 -11.18 9.04
CA SER A 81 7.21 -9.97 8.27
C SER A 81 6.47 -10.30 6.99
N PHE A 82 5.51 -9.45 6.64
CA PHE A 82 4.64 -9.61 5.47
C PHE A 82 4.70 -8.34 4.62
N GLY A 83 4.98 -8.48 3.33
CA GLY A 83 4.90 -7.37 2.38
C GLY A 83 6.00 -6.32 2.50
N SER A 84 7.16 -6.67 3.06
CA SER A 84 8.32 -5.77 3.20
C SER A 84 8.62 -5.01 1.91
N GLY A 85 8.75 -3.68 2.01
CA GLY A 85 8.97 -2.78 0.87
C GLY A 85 7.69 -2.28 0.19
N GLY A 86 6.53 -2.86 0.49
CA GLY A 86 5.24 -2.45 -0.07
C GLY A 86 4.60 -1.21 0.58
N ASP A 87 3.37 -0.91 0.15
CA ASP A 87 2.52 0.15 0.70
C ASP A 87 1.88 -0.22 2.04
N ILE A 88 1.74 -1.52 2.31
CA ILE A 88 1.31 -2.06 3.60
C ILE A 88 2.34 -3.12 4.00
N VAL A 89 2.80 -3.05 5.25
CA VAL A 89 3.72 -4.03 5.85
C VAL A 89 3.12 -4.47 7.16
N ALA A 90 3.18 -5.77 7.47
CA ALA A 90 2.88 -6.26 8.80
C ALA A 90 4.06 -6.97 9.44
N ARG A 91 4.16 -6.87 10.76
CA ARG A 91 5.19 -7.51 11.58
C ARG A 91 4.50 -8.16 12.78
N LEU A 92 4.75 -9.44 13.00
CA LEU A 92 4.39 -10.12 14.23
C LEU A 92 5.69 -10.55 14.90
N TYR A 93 6.10 -9.93 15.99
CA TYR A 93 7.45 -10.14 16.53
C TYR A 93 7.50 -10.17 18.05
N ASP A 94 8.57 -10.78 18.56
CA ASP A 94 8.88 -10.85 19.99
C ASP A 94 9.26 -9.45 20.49
N LYS A 95 8.30 -8.81 21.15
CA LYS A 95 8.41 -7.43 21.63
C LYS A 95 9.27 -7.35 22.87
N THR A 96 9.21 -8.35 23.73
CA THR A 96 10.10 -8.46 24.90
C THR A 96 11.56 -8.50 24.44
N LEU A 97 11.90 -9.37 23.48
CA LEU A 97 13.26 -9.44 22.92
C LEU A 97 13.70 -8.13 22.24
N GLU A 98 12.79 -7.50 21.50
CA GLU A 98 13.06 -6.23 20.82
C GLU A 98 13.39 -5.11 21.82
N VAL A 99 12.61 -5.00 22.90
CA VAL A 99 12.85 -4.04 23.98
C VAL A 99 14.17 -4.33 24.69
N GLU A 100 14.41 -5.59 25.07
CA GLU A 100 15.60 -5.99 25.82
C GLU A 100 16.91 -5.82 25.06
N LYS A 101 16.90 -6.10 23.75
CA LYS A 101 18.14 -6.21 22.95
C LYS A 101 18.37 -5.05 22.00
N LYS A 102 17.35 -4.24 21.71
CA LYS A 102 17.43 -3.23 20.64
C LYS A 102 16.98 -1.85 21.09
N SER A 103 15.70 -1.67 21.45
CA SER A 103 15.18 -0.32 21.67
C SER A 103 15.32 0.21 23.08
N TYR A 104 15.49 -0.67 24.09
CA TYR A 104 15.58 -0.31 25.51
C TYR A 104 14.38 0.53 26.00
N LYS A 105 13.21 0.37 25.36
CA LYS A 105 11.96 1.05 25.71
C LYS A 105 11.28 0.42 26.92
N PHE A 106 12.00 0.32 28.03
CA PHE A 106 11.51 -0.31 29.26
C PHE A 106 10.30 0.40 29.88
N TYR A 107 10.01 1.65 29.47
CA TYR A 107 8.77 2.33 29.85
C TYR A 107 7.50 1.56 29.43
N LEU A 108 7.58 0.72 28.40
CA LEU A 108 6.46 -0.13 27.97
C LEU A 108 6.06 -1.14 29.06
N HIS A 109 6.98 -1.57 29.92
CA HIS A 109 6.70 -2.53 30.98
C HIS A 109 5.64 -2.03 31.96
N GLU A 110 5.67 -0.73 32.29
CA GLU A 110 4.67 -0.13 33.18
C GLU A 110 3.29 -0.03 32.52
N LEU A 111 3.25 0.23 31.20
CA LEU A 111 2.00 0.21 30.42
C LEU A 111 1.43 -1.21 30.33
N TRP A 112 2.27 -2.21 30.09
CA TRP A 112 1.85 -3.61 30.05
C TRP A 112 1.36 -4.09 31.41
N LYS A 113 2.06 -3.76 32.51
CA LYS A 113 1.61 -4.07 33.88
C LYS A 113 0.26 -3.43 34.18
N ALA A 114 0.07 -2.16 33.80
CA ALA A 114 -1.22 -1.49 33.94
C ALA A 114 -2.34 -2.16 33.12
N ALA A 115 -1.98 -2.83 32.02
CA ALA A 115 -2.88 -3.64 31.20
C ALA A 115 -3.00 -5.12 31.63
N GLY A 116 -2.40 -5.52 32.77
CA GLY A 116 -2.52 -6.86 33.35
C GLY A 116 -1.38 -7.83 33.03
N TRP A 117 -0.26 -7.36 32.48
CA TRP A 117 0.94 -8.18 32.31
C TRP A 117 1.57 -8.57 33.65
N ASP A 118 1.99 -9.82 33.77
CA ASP A 118 2.61 -10.41 34.97
C ASP A 118 4.06 -9.97 35.20
N GLY A 119 4.71 -9.36 34.21
CA GLY A 119 6.10 -8.94 34.26
C GLY A 119 7.11 -9.99 33.77
N GLU A 120 6.65 -11.18 33.40
CA GLU A 120 7.50 -12.32 33.03
C GLU A 120 7.11 -12.92 31.67
N SER A 121 5.81 -12.96 31.36
CA SER A 121 5.28 -13.52 30.12
C SER A 121 5.86 -12.81 28.89
N GLN A 122 6.13 -13.58 27.84
CA GLN A 122 6.60 -13.03 26.58
C GLN A 122 5.52 -12.18 25.91
N VAL A 123 5.86 -10.93 25.60
CA VAL A 123 4.99 -10.02 24.87
C VAL A 123 5.34 -10.09 23.38
N TRP A 124 4.31 -10.30 22.57
CA TRP A 124 4.33 -10.21 21.13
C TRP A 124 3.69 -8.91 20.68
N CYS A 125 4.16 -8.37 19.56
CA CYS A 125 3.56 -7.19 18.94
C CYS A 125 3.10 -7.56 17.53
N MET A 126 1.82 -7.30 17.25
CA MET A 126 1.30 -7.26 15.90
C MET A 126 1.28 -5.80 15.44
N GLU A 127 2.12 -5.44 14.49
CA GLU A 127 2.24 -4.10 13.92
C GLU A 127 1.84 -4.12 12.45
N CYS A 128 0.99 -3.18 12.04
CA CYS A 128 0.59 -2.96 10.65
C CYS A 128 0.92 -1.52 10.24
N GLU A 129 1.90 -1.39 9.36
CA GLU A 129 2.34 -0.17 8.72
C GLU A 129 1.53 0.06 7.44
N ALA A 130 0.90 1.23 7.30
CA ALA A 130 0.24 1.68 6.08
C ALA A 130 0.85 3.01 5.60
N LYS A 131 1.43 3.01 4.41
CA LYS A 131 2.02 4.20 3.76
C LYS A 131 0.97 4.97 2.97
N ARG A 132 1.32 6.19 2.55
CA ARG A 132 0.45 7.13 1.81
C ARG A 132 -0.44 6.49 0.74
N ASN A 133 0.11 5.65 -0.14
CA ASN A 133 -0.66 5.02 -1.22
C ASN A 133 -1.75 4.07 -0.72
N ALA A 134 -1.55 3.43 0.44
CA ALA A 134 -2.57 2.60 1.08
C ALA A 134 -3.64 3.43 1.80
N LEU A 135 -3.32 4.67 2.21
CA LEU A 135 -4.21 5.58 2.96
C LEU A 135 -5.05 6.50 2.07
N VAL A 136 -4.55 6.86 0.88
CA VAL A 136 -5.31 7.69 -0.09
C VAL A 136 -6.56 6.98 -0.58
N SER A 137 -6.42 5.68 -0.88
CA SER A 137 -7.48 4.83 -1.40
C SER A 137 -8.74 4.77 -0.51
N PRO A 138 -8.64 4.56 0.82
CA PRO A 138 -9.77 4.67 1.76
C PRO A 138 -10.11 6.12 2.15
N GLN A 139 -9.56 7.14 1.50
CA GLN A 139 -9.80 8.57 1.81
C GLN A 139 -9.31 9.01 3.20
N LEU A 140 -8.24 8.38 3.69
CA LEU A 140 -7.58 8.68 4.97
C LEU A 140 -6.22 9.40 4.83
N PRO A 141 -5.97 10.32 3.87
CA PRO A 141 -4.65 10.94 3.73
C PRO A 141 -4.35 11.96 4.84
N LYS A 142 -5.33 12.36 5.64
CA LYS A 142 -5.25 13.40 6.67
C LYS A 142 -5.47 12.83 8.06
N LEU A 143 -4.74 13.34 9.05
CA LEU A 143 -4.83 12.88 10.45
C LEU A 143 -6.25 12.99 11.02
N ALA A 144 -6.95 14.08 10.70
CA ALA A 144 -8.34 14.31 11.10
C ALA A 144 -9.30 13.22 10.61
N HIS A 145 -8.98 12.54 9.50
CA HIS A 145 -9.79 11.41 9.00
C HIS A 145 -9.34 10.09 9.59
N LEU A 146 -8.03 9.90 9.82
CA LEU A 146 -7.49 8.64 10.33
C LEU A 146 -7.95 8.35 11.76
N LEU A 147 -7.85 9.31 12.69
CA LEU A 147 -8.11 9.05 14.11
C LEU A 147 -9.52 8.51 14.37
N PRO A 148 -10.61 9.08 13.80
CA PRO A 148 -11.94 8.50 13.93
C PRO A 148 -12.09 7.13 13.26
N ASN A 149 -11.24 6.79 12.29
CA ASN A 149 -11.35 5.58 11.46
C ASN A 149 -10.26 4.53 11.72
N GLN A 150 -9.49 4.65 12.82
CA GLN A 150 -8.39 3.74 13.13
C GLN A 150 -8.85 2.28 13.28
N ALA A 151 -10.04 2.07 13.86
CA ALA A 151 -10.61 0.74 14.00
C ALA A 151 -11.02 0.14 12.65
N ALA A 152 -11.58 0.96 11.75
CA ALA A 152 -11.89 0.54 10.40
C ALA A 152 -10.62 0.19 9.58
N LEU A 153 -9.52 0.93 9.79
CA LEU A 153 -8.21 0.60 9.21
C LEU A 153 -7.65 -0.71 9.78
N TRP A 154 -7.69 -0.90 11.10
CA TRP A 154 -7.26 -2.14 11.74
C TRP A 154 -8.02 -3.35 11.21
N ARG A 155 -9.37 -3.29 11.17
CA ARG A 155 -10.20 -4.36 10.59
C ARG A 155 -9.84 -4.67 9.15
N TYR A 156 -9.62 -3.66 8.30
CA TYR A 156 -9.17 -3.92 6.93
C TYR A 156 -7.83 -4.67 6.89
N LEU A 157 -6.88 -4.28 7.74
CA LEU A 157 -5.55 -4.89 7.82
C LEU A 157 -5.62 -6.35 8.31
N THR A 158 -6.46 -6.64 9.30
CA THR A 158 -6.56 -7.95 9.97
C THR A 158 -7.65 -8.86 9.43
N GLU A 159 -8.62 -8.38 8.65
CA GLU A 159 -9.69 -9.22 8.06
C GLU A 159 -9.58 -9.37 6.54
N ASN A 160 -8.97 -8.40 5.85
CA ASN A 160 -8.93 -8.39 4.38
C ASN A 160 -7.53 -8.49 3.80
N TRP A 161 -6.51 -7.97 4.49
CA TRP A 161 -5.16 -7.91 3.97
C TRP A 161 -4.26 -9.07 4.45
N LEU A 162 -4.35 -9.42 5.74
CA LEU A 162 -3.62 -10.53 6.35
C LEU A 162 -4.54 -11.22 7.36
N ARG A 163 -4.58 -12.57 7.32
CA ARG A 163 -5.32 -13.40 8.26
C ARG A 163 -4.54 -14.67 8.61
N LEU A 164 -4.53 -15.01 9.89
CA LEU A 164 -4.13 -16.33 10.36
C LEU A 164 -5.40 -17.21 10.49
N THR A 165 -5.38 -18.36 9.83
CA THR A 165 -6.53 -19.26 9.70
C THR A 165 -6.22 -20.65 10.24
N VAL A 166 -7.28 -21.39 10.55
CA VAL A 166 -7.19 -22.84 10.82
C VAL A 166 -7.40 -23.57 9.49
N PRO A 167 -6.37 -24.27 8.96
CA PRO A 167 -6.50 -25.01 7.72
C PRO A 167 -7.54 -26.12 7.81
N THR A 168 -8.31 -26.29 6.73
CA THR A 168 -9.21 -27.42 6.57
C THR A 168 -8.99 -28.07 5.21
N ASP A 169 -8.92 -29.39 5.19
CA ASP A 169 -8.76 -30.16 3.96
C ASP A 169 -10.11 -30.34 3.21
N SER A 170 -11.23 -29.98 3.84
CA SER A 170 -12.57 -30.10 3.25
C SER A 170 -12.96 -28.94 2.33
N ASP A 171 -12.27 -27.79 2.41
CA ASP A 171 -12.56 -26.62 1.57
C ASP A 171 -11.27 -26.07 0.95
N SER A 172 -11.17 -26.16 -0.37
CA SER A 172 -10.07 -25.57 -1.15
C SER A 172 -10.06 -24.03 -1.16
N ASN A 173 -11.18 -23.37 -0.81
CA ASN A 173 -11.28 -21.92 -0.80
C ASN A 173 -10.85 -21.34 0.56
N ARG A 174 -9.55 -21.07 0.67
CA ARG A 174 -8.90 -20.52 1.87
C ARG A 174 -9.51 -19.22 2.40
N ALA A 175 -10.19 -18.43 1.56
CA ALA A 175 -10.85 -17.19 2.00
C ALA A 175 -12.06 -17.44 2.92
N ARG A 176 -12.60 -18.67 2.94
CA ARG A 176 -13.73 -19.08 3.78
C ARG A 176 -13.30 -19.77 5.07
N TRP A 177 -12.01 -20.03 5.25
CA TRP A 177 -11.52 -20.70 6.44
C TRP A 177 -11.74 -19.84 7.68
N ASN A 178 -12.01 -20.51 8.80
CA ASN A 178 -12.15 -19.84 10.09
C ASN A 178 -10.80 -19.24 10.51
N ASN A 179 -10.88 -18.12 11.22
CA ASN A 179 -9.71 -17.55 11.87
C ASN A 179 -9.16 -18.49 12.94
N HIS A 180 -7.85 -18.42 13.15
CA HIS A 180 -7.25 -18.98 14.35
C HIS A 180 -7.68 -18.12 15.57
N PRO A 181 -7.93 -18.70 16.77
CA PRO A 181 -8.38 -17.93 17.93
C PRO A 181 -7.46 -16.76 18.31
N LEU A 182 -6.14 -16.95 18.21
CA LEU A 182 -5.15 -15.86 18.34
C LEU A 182 -5.49 -14.67 17.42
N TRP A 183 -5.90 -14.95 16.19
CA TRP A 183 -6.17 -13.92 15.20
C TRP A 183 -7.48 -13.18 15.49
N ASP A 184 -8.50 -13.87 15.98
CA ASP A 184 -9.74 -13.22 16.43
C ASP A 184 -9.46 -12.27 17.59
N PHE A 185 -8.59 -12.66 18.53
CA PHE A 185 -8.13 -11.80 19.62
C PHE A 185 -7.38 -10.55 19.09
N ILE A 186 -6.41 -10.73 18.18
CA ILE A 186 -5.65 -9.62 17.58
C ILE A 186 -6.57 -8.68 16.79
N ALA A 187 -7.47 -9.23 15.96
CA ALA A 187 -8.38 -8.44 15.13
C ALA A 187 -9.32 -7.58 15.97
N ALA A 188 -9.69 -8.05 17.16
CA ALA A 188 -10.56 -7.33 18.09
C ALA A 188 -9.88 -6.16 18.84
N ALA A 189 -8.56 -5.98 18.74
CA ALA A 189 -7.81 -5.01 19.55
C ALA A 189 -8.30 -3.55 19.41
N PHE A 190 -8.88 -3.18 18.27
CA PHE A 190 -9.42 -1.85 18.01
C PHE A 190 -10.95 -1.83 17.95
N ASN A 191 -11.65 -2.89 18.35
CA ASN A 191 -13.11 -2.88 18.35
C ASN A 191 -13.62 -1.81 19.31
N THR A 192 -14.32 -0.82 18.77
CA THR A 192 -15.00 0.24 19.50
C THR A 192 -16.51 -0.01 19.48
N GLU A 193 -17.22 0.36 20.54
CA GLU A 193 -18.68 0.44 20.51
C GLU A 193 -19.11 1.53 19.51
N GLY A 194 -19.69 1.13 18.37
CA GLY A 194 -20.14 2.04 17.32
C GLY A 194 -19.97 1.45 15.92
N ASP A 195 -20.98 1.61 15.08
CA ASP A 195 -20.96 1.11 13.70
C ASP A 195 -20.05 2.00 12.85
N GLN A 196 -18.85 1.50 12.54
CA GLN A 196 -17.92 2.16 11.63
C GLN A 196 -17.95 1.48 10.26
N ALA A 197 -18.16 2.28 9.21
CA ALA A 197 -18.18 1.79 7.85
C ALA A 197 -16.91 0.96 7.52
N LYS A 198 -17.10 -0.18 6.84
CA LYS A 198 -15.97 -1.02 6.41
C LYS A 198 -15.14 -0.27 5.38
N LEU A 199 -13.84 -0.13 5.63
CA LEU A 199 -12.93 0.43 4.63
C LEU A 199 -12.78 -0.56 3.47
N GLN A 200 -13.06 -0.08 2.26
CA GLN A 200 -12.77 -0.79 1.03
C GLN A 200 -11.62 -0.09 0.31
N ARG A 201 -10.58 -0.84 -0.03
CA ARG A 201 -9.48 -0.31 -0.85
C ARG A 201 -9.95 -0.16 -2.30
N PHE A 202 -10.04 1.08 -2.77
CA PHE A 202 -10.12 1.42 -4.18
C PHE A 202 -8.73 1.32 -4.84
N ASN A 203 -8.54 0.39 -5.76
CA ASN A 203 -7.28 0.34 -6.50
C ASN A 203 -7.23 1.51 -7.51
N HIS A 204 -6.48 2.57 -7.21
CA HIS A 204 -6.14 3.63 -8.16
C HIS A 204 -5.08 3.14 -9.17
N ALA A 205 -5.25 1.97 -9.78
CA ALA A 205 -4.42 1.66 -10.92
C ALA A 205 -4.84 2.61 -12.05
N ARG A 206 -4.05 3.67 -12.25
CA ARG A 206 -4.20 4.56 -13.40
C ARG A 206 -4.07 3.71 -14.65
N LEU A 207 -4.92 3.99 -15.64
CA LEU A 207 -4.74 3.45 -16.97
C LEU A 207 -3.32 3.81 -17.45
N PRO A 208 -2.62 2.90 -18.14
CA PRO A 208 -1.33 3.24 -18.72
C PRO A 208 -1.52 4.39 -19.71
N GLU A 209 -0.59 5.33 -19.70
CA GLU A 209 -0.57 6.45 -20.65
C GLU A 209 -0.40 5.95 -22.09
N ASP A 210 -0.94 6.72 -23.04
CA ASP A 210 -0.91 6.39 -24.48
C ASP A 210 0.50 6.19 -25.01
N GLU A 211 1.47 7.00 -24.56
CA GLU A 211 2.88 6.80 -24.92
C GLU A 211 3.37 5.39 -24.53
N ARG A 212 2.99 4.91 -23.34
CA ARG A 212 3.32 3.56 -22.89
C ARG A 212 2.59 2.47 -23.67
N LEU A 213 1.36 2.73 -24.12
CA LEU A 213 0.60 1.78 -24.93
C LEU A 213 1.14 1.68 -26.36
N PHE A 214 1.46 2.82 -26.97
CA PHE A 214 1.79 2.89 -28.39
C PHE A 214 3.30 2.75 -28.65
N VAL A 215 4.17 3.40 -27.86
CA VAL A 215 5.63 3.36 -28.09
C VAL A 215 6.20 2.05 -27.57
N HIS A 216 5.98 1.73 -26.30
CA HIS A 216 6.49 0.48 -25.72
C HIS A 216 5.76 -0.75 -26.25
N GLY A 217 4.50 -0.61 -26.68
CA GLY A 217 3.75 -1.68 -27.33
C GLY A 217 4.39 -2.15 -28.64
N LEU A 218 4.98 -1.23 -29.41
CA LEU A 218 5.61 -1.53 -30.69
C LEU A 218 7.02 -2.15 -30.56
N GLY A 219 7.72 -1.97 -29.43
CA GLY A 219 9.11 -2.39 -29.29
C GLY A 219 9.38 -3.87 -29.59
N GLY A 220 8.45 -4.77 -29.25
CA GLY A 220 8.57 -6.20 -29.59
C GLY A 220 8.38 -6.47 -31.09
N ILE A 221 7.46 -5.75 -31.73
CA ILE A 221 7.14 -5.88 -33.16
C ILE A 221 8.30 -5.32 -34.00
N THR A 222 8.83 -4.15 -33.65
CA THR A 222 9.96 -3.54 -34.37
C THR A 222 11.23 -4.38 -34.24
N SER A 223 11.48 -4.98 -33.08
CA SER A 223 12.58 -5.94 -32.90
C SER A 223 12.39 -7.19 -33.77
N PHE A 224 11.16 -7.71 -33.86
CA PHE A 224 10.82 -8.83 -34.73
C PHE A 224 11.05 -8.50 -36.21
N MET A 225 10.56 -7.34 -36.66
CA MET A 225 10.71 -6.82 -38.02
C MET A 225 12.18 -6.69 -38.40
N ALA A 226 12.97 -6.01 -37.54
CA ALA A 226 14.41 -5.84 -37.75
C ALA A 226 15.15 -7.18 -37.86
N SER A 227 14.79 -8.17 -37.03
CA SER A 227 15.43 -9.51 -37.08
C SER A 227 15.11 -10.31 -38.35
N ARG A 228 14.11 -9.89 -39.14
CA ARG A 228 13.63 -10.56 -40.35
C ARG A 228 13.79 -9.71 -41.62
N GLY A 229 14.38 -8.52 -41.50
CA GLY A 229 14.52 -7.58 -42.62
C GLY A 229 13.18 -7.08 -43.16
N ILE A 230 12.15 -7.02 -42.33
CA ILE A 230 10.82 -6.52 -42.73
C ILE A 230 10.77 -5.02 -42.43
N GLU A 231 10.48 -4.21 -43.45
CA GLU A 231 10.37 -2.75 -43.32
C GLU A 231 8.92 -2.27 -43.35
N ASP A 232 8.03 -3.00 -44.04
CA ASP A 232 6.61 -2.68 -44.07
C ASP A 232 5.92 -3.07 -42.75
N LEU A 233 5.22 -2.12 -42.15
CA LEU A 233 4.55 -2.34 -40.87
C LEU A 233 3.37 -3.32 -40.98
N GLY A 234 2.62 -3.29 -42.08
CA GLY A 234 1.47 -4.17 -42.29
C GLY A 234 1.90 -5.62 -42.38
N GLU A 235 2.93 -5.89 -43.18
CA GLU A 235 3.60 -7.17 -43.28
C GLU A 235 4.18 -7.60 -41.92
N GLY A 236 4.89 -6.70 -41.24
CA GLY A 236 5.50 -6.97 -39.95
C GLY A 236 4.51 -7.40 -38.87
N ILE A 237 3.36 -6.74 -38.79
CA ILE A 237 2.28 -7.11 -37.85
C ILE A 237 1.65 -8.44 -38.24
N GLY A 238 1.35 -8.64 -39.52
CA GLY A 238 0.74 -9.88 -40.01
C GLY A 238 1.60 -11.10 -39.72
N GLU A 239 2.88 -11.01 -40.08
CA GLU A 239 3.85 -12.09 -39.89
C GLU A 239 4.16 -12.33 -38.41
N TYR A 240 4.23 -11.28 -37.60
CA TYR A 240 4.36 -11.41 -36.14
C TYR A 240 3.18 -12.18 -35.54
N LEU A 241 1.94 -11.84 -35.89
CA LEU A 241 0.75 -12.53 -35.38
C LEU A 241 0.70 -14.00 -35.81
N HIS A 242 1.06 -14.28 -37.07
CA HIS A 242 1.13 -15.65 -37.59
C HIS A 242 2.14 -16.50 -36.80
N GLN A 243 3.38 -16.02 -36.67
CA GLN A 243 4.42 -16.75 -35.94
C GLN A 243 4.17 -16.81 -34.44
N ALA A 244 3.61 -15.76 -33.84
CA ALA A 244 3.23 -15.77 -32.43
C ALA A 244 2.13 -16.81 -32.15
N LYS A 245 1.16 -16.97 -33.05
CA LYS A 245 0.13 -18.02 -32.95
C LYS A 245 0.76 -19.41 -33.01
N ALA A 246 1.62 -19.66 -34.01
CA ALA A 246 2.33 -20.93 -34.13
C ALA A 246 3.19 -21.23 -32.89
N TYR A 247 3.93 -20.24 -32.38
CA TYR A 247 4.74 -20.37 -31.17
C TYR A 247 3.93 -20.79 -29.95
N HIS A 248 2.77 -20.16 -29.72
CA HIS A 248 1.92 -20.50 -28.57
C HIS A 248 1.25 -21.87 -28.72
N VAL A 249 0.92 -22.30 -29.94
CA VAL A 249 0.44 -23.66 -30.20
C VAL A 249 1.52 -24.69 -29.86
N THR A 250 2.75 -24.50 -30.35
CA THR A 250 3.86 -25.42 -30.07
C THR A 250 4.24 -25.46 -28.59
N ARG A 251 4.22 -24.30 -27.91
CA ARG A 251 4.59 -24.17 -26.49
C ARG A 251 3.55 -24.78 -25.53
N ALA A 252 2.29 -24.88 -25.92
CA ALA A 252 1.22 -25.35 -25.04
C ALA A 252 1.18 -26.90 -24.86
N GLY A 253 1.78 -27.67 -25.77
CA GLY A 253 1.70 -29.13 -25.76
C GLY A 253 0.26 -29.66 -25.83
N PHE A 254 0.02 -30.91 -25.40
CA PHE A 254 -1.33 -31.54 -25.32
C PHE A 254 -2.35 -30.78 -24.44
N LYS A 255 -1.92 -29.72 -23.72
CA LYS A 255 -2.85 -28.79 -23.06
C LYS A 255 -3.22 -27.73 -24.10
N HIS A 256 -4.42 -27.80 -24.65
CA HIS A 256 -4.98 -26.85 -25.62
C HIS A 256 -5.04 -25.39 -25.09
N ASP A 257 -3.90 -24.71 -24.98
CA ASP A 257 -3.79 -23.34 -24.48
C ASP A 257 -3.11 -22.44 -25.53
N GLY A 258 -3.86 -22.11 -26.59
CA GLY A 258 -3.40 -21.24 -27.69
C GLY A 258 -3.21 -19.75 -27.31
N MET A 259 -2.82 -18.96 -28.31
CA MET A 259 -2.54 -17.52 -28.18
C MET A 259 -3.73 -16.73 -27.61
N GLU A 260 -4.94 -17.04 -28.07
CA GLU A 260 -6.18 -16.35 -27.67
C GLU A 260 -6.44 -16.49 -26.16
N ARG A 261 -6.18 -17.67 -25.58
CA ARG A 261 -6.32 -17.89 -24.14
C ARG A 261 -5.22 -17.21 -23.33
N TYR A 262 -3.98 -17.21 -23.83
CA TYR A 262 -2.88 -16.47 -23.22
C TYR A 262 -3.19 -14.97 -23.15
N VAL A 263 -3.63 -14.39 -24.27
CA VAL A 263 -4.05 -12.99 -24.36
C VAL A 263 -5.23 -12.74 -23.41
N GLY A 264 -6.26 -13.60 -23.44
CA GLY A 264 -7.43 -13.48 -22.58
C GLY A 264 -7.08 -13.48 -21.07
N ARG A 265 -6.13 -14.32 -20.64
CA ARG A 265 -5.65 -14.31 -19.24
C ARG A 265 -4.96 -13.00 -18.88
N LYS A 266 -4.07 -12.50 -19.75
CA LYS A 266 -3.35 -11.23 -19.53
C LYS A 266 -4.31 -10.04 -19.52
N VAL A 267 -5.29 -10.01 -20.43
CA VAL A 267 -6.34 -8.98 -20.47
C VAL A 267 -7.19 -9.03 -19.20
N LYS A 268 -7.69 -10.19 -18.77
CA LYS A 268 -8.48 -10.31 -17.52
C LYS A 268 -7.69 -9.86 -16.29
N ALA A 269 -6.40 -10.18 -16.20
CA ALA A 269 -5.54 -9.71 -15.13
C ALA A 269 -5.38 -8.17 -15.15
N LYS A 270 -5.17 -7.59 -16.35
CA LYS A 270 -5.08 -6.14 -16.53
C LYS A 270 -6.42 -5.43 -16.26
N ASN A 271 -7.55 -5.99 -16.67
CA ASN A 271 -8.87 -5.41 -16.42
C ASN A 271 -9.20 -5.38 -14.92
N ARG A 272 -8.81 -6.43 -14.17
CA ARG A 272 -8.87 -6.42 -12.70
C ARG A 272 -7.93 -5.39 -12.09
N ARG A 273 -6.74 -5.22 -12.66
CA ARG A 273 -5.78 -4.21 -12.21
C ARG A 273 -6.36 -2.82 -12.40
N TYR A 274 -6.85 -2.49 -13.59
CA TYR A 274 -7.34 -1.16 -13.99
C TYR A 274 -8.81 -0.87 -13.65
N ASN A 275 -9.54 -1.82 -13.05
CA ASN A 275 -10.96 -1.72 -12.77
C ASN A 275 -11.86 -1.42 -14.00
N THR A 276 -11.42 -1.76 -15.21
CA THR A 276 -12.14 -1.47 -16.47
C THR A 276 -13.31 -2.41 -16.77
N VAL A 277 -13.53 -3.45 -15.95
CA VAL A 277 -14.64 -4.41 -16.15
C VAL A 277 -16.00 -3.76 -15.87
N ASN A 278 -16.07 -2.88 -14.86
CA ASN A 278 -17.30 -2.21 -14.46
C ASN A 278 -17.34 -0.72 -14.88
N ASN A 279 -16.17 -0.14 -15.19
CA ASN A 279 -16.00 1.23 -15.68
C ASN A 279 -15.44 1.19 -17.10
N VAL A 280 -16.25 0.74 -18.07
CA VAL A 280 -15.89 0.87 -19.48
C VAL A 280 -15.98 2.35 -19.82
N GLN A 281 -14.85 3.06 -19.85
CA GLN A 281 -14.80 4.35 -20.54
C GLN A 281 -15.06 4.05 -22.01
N GLN A 282 -16.16 4.59 -22.54
CA GLN A 282 -16.50 4.44 -23.95
C GLN A 282 -15.38 5.06 -24.79
N LEU A 283 -14.94 4.33 -25.81
CA LEU A 283 -13.95 4.85 -26.76
C LEU A 283 -14.55 6.07 -27.48
N PRO A 284 -13.75 7.07 -27.88
CA PRO A 284 -14.22 8.25 -28.60
C PRO A 284 -15.06 7.93 -29.85
N SER A 285 -14.79 6.79 -30.50
CA SER A 285 -15.54 6.30 -31.66
C SER A 285 -16.95 5.78 -31.33
N GLU A 286 -17.23 5.42 -30.08
CA GLU A 286 -18.56 5.02 -29.60
C GLU A 286 -19.36 6.26 -29.18
N LEU A 287 -18.70 7.24 -28.54
CA LEU A 287 -19.29 8.54 -28.22
C LEU A 287 -19.75 9.29 -29.48
N SER A 288 -18.96 9.29 -30.55
CA SER A 288 -19.33 9.93 -31.81
C SER A 288 -20.54 9.28 -32.50
N LYS A 289 -20.74 7.96 -32.32
CA LYS A 289 -21.93 7.25 -32.83
C LYS A 289 -23.18 7.57 -32.01
N ILE A 290 -23.04 7.71 -30.69
CA ILE A 290 -24.13 8.08 -29.79
C ILE A 290 -24.56 9.54 -30.03
N GLU A 291 -23.60 10.44 -30.22
CA GLU A 291 -23.87 11.83 -30.59
C GLU A 291 -24.54 11.94 -31.96
N ALA A 292 -24.08 11.18 -32.96
CA ALA A 292 -24.73 11.14 -34.27
C ALA A 292 -26.16 10.56 -34.22
N ALA A 293 -26.43 9.58 -33.35
CA ALA A 293 -27.76 9.03 -33.13
C ALA A 293 -28.68 9.98 -32.34
N ALA A 294 -28.13 10.77 -31.41
CA ALA A 294 -28.86 11.75 -30.63
C ALA A 294 -29.23 13.01 -31.43
N VAL A 295 -28.49 13.33 -32.50
CA VAL A 295 -28.80 14.42 -33.45
C VAL A 295 -29.81 14.00 -34.53
N ALA A 296 -30.07 12.70 -34.67
CA ALA A 296 -31.01 12.14 -35.65
C ALA A 296 -32.46 11.99 -35.12
N TYR A 297 -32.73 12.44 -33.89
CA TYR A 297 -34.05 12.51 -33.23
C TYR A 297 -34.39 13.97 -32.90
#